data_AF-A0A1Q9AHR3-F1
#
_entry.id   AF-A0A1Q9AHR3-F1
#
_cell.length_a   1.000
_cell.length_b   1.000
_cell.length_c   1.000
_cell.angle_alpha   90.00
_cell.angle_beta   90.00
_cell.angle_gamma   90.00
#
_symmetry.space_group_name_H-M   'P 1'
#
loop_
_entity.id
_entity.type
_entity.pdbx_description
1 polymer ?
#
loop_
_entity_poly.entity_id
_entity_poly.type
_entity_poly.pdbx_seq_one_letter_code
_entity_poly.pdbx_strand_id
1 'polypeptide(L)'
;MTLTANSHLAELYRTMRRIRTFEERVGELFVRGQSAGSMLHLSIGEESSAAGVCDVMKPQDTFTTHHRGHGIFLARGADPKRMMAEIGGKETGYCHGKGGSMHIADMALGHLGANAIVGGGIPAVVGAGLSSKYLKQDAVSIAFFGDGAMQQGILYESMNMAALWSLPVLFVCVNNQYGMGTRIDQATRNTAFDERARAFGLNGAVVNGLDVEDVRDAARWLIDEARAGKPGFLSVEVYRFFGHARMDKSPYRAEAEELEGRKKDPVLFARAKLLDSGLESEAALDALDREIAAEMDATIDFAVESRAPALSSMFRDVYAVGEPEPEPVRARIDRVLAREDV
;
A
#
# COMPACT_ATOMS: atom_id res chain seq x y z
N MET A 1 -2.58 10.74 39.74
CA MET A 1 -3.41 11.13 38.59
C MET A 1 -2.50 11.16 37.38
N THR A 2 -2.32 10.00 36.74
CA THR A 2 -1.62 9.86 35.47
C THR A 2 -2.50 10.49 34.41
N LEU A 3 -2.06 11.62 33.86
CA LEU A 3 -2.61 12.17 32.63
C LEU A 3 -2.38 11.10 31.56
N THR A 4 -3.39 10.29 31.26
CA THR A 4 -3.42 9.51 30.01
C THR A 4 -3.43 10.54 28.89
N ALA A 5 -2.25 10.80 28.33
CA ALA A 5 -2.10 11.68 27.18
C ALA A 5 -2.97 11.13 26.03
N ASN A 6 -3.57 12.04 25.24
CA ASN A 6 -4.29 11.74 24.00
C ASN A 6 -3.35 11.19 22.90
N SER A 7 -2.45 10.26 23.23
CA SER A 7 -1.53 9.64 22.28
C SER A 7 -2.27 8.53 21.53
N HIS A 8 -2.14 8.56 20.20
CA HIS A 8 -2.64 7.50 19.32
C HIS A 8 -1.65 6.32 19.21
N LEU A 9 -0.52 6.36 19.94
CA LEU A 9 0.58 5.43 19.76
C LEU A 9 0.19 3.96 19.96
N ALA A 10 -0.72 3.65 20.89
CA ALA A 10 -1.19 2.27 21.11
C ALA A 10 -1.95 1.72 19.90
N GLU A 11 -2.83 2.51 19.28
CA GLU A 11 -3.58 2.12 18.08
C GLU A 11 -2.69 2.06 16.84
N LEU A 12 -1.74 2.99 16.72
CA LEU A 12 -0.72 2.95 15.66
C LEU A 12 0.17 1.71 15.81
N TYR A 13 0.58 1.36 17.03
CA TYR A 13 1.32 0.13 17.32
C TYR A 13 0.52 -1.11 16.92
N ARG A 14 -0.76 -1.21 17.34
CA ARG A 14 -1.66 -2.30 16.92
C ARG A 14 -1.71 -2.41 15.40
N THR A 15 -1.88 -1.31 14.69
CA THR A 15 -1.94 -1.29 13.22
C THR A 15 -0.62 -1.75 12.60
N MET A 16 0.53 -1.20 13.02
CA MET A 16 1.83 -1.60 12.49
C MET A 16 2.15 -3.07 12.81
N ARG A 17 1.81 -3.56 14.01
CA ARG A 17 1.98 -4.96 14.39
C ARG A 17 1.09 -5.89 13.57
N ARG A 18 -0.16 -5.50 13.27
CA ARG A 18 -1.04 -6.24 12.34
C ARG A 18 -0.43 -6.31 10.94
N ILE A 19 0.08 -5.20 10.41
CA ILE A 19 0.77 -5.16 9.10
C ILE A 19 1.99 -6.08 9.09
N ARG A 20 2.91 -5.92 10.05
CA ARG A 20 4.10 -6.77 10.19
C ARG A 20 3.74 -8.25 10.18
N THR A 21 2.78 -8.63 11.02
CA THR A 21 2.39 -10.04 11.18
C THR A 21 1.70 -10.57 9.92
N PHE A 22 0.84 -9.77 9.28
CA PHE A 22 0.23 -10.14 8.00
C PHE A 22 1.30 -10.41 6.94
N GLU A 23 2.27 -9.51 6.78
CA GLU A 23 3.38 -9.64 5.83
C GLU A 23 4.27 -10.87 6.12
N GLU A 24 4.52 -11.18 7.40
CA GLU A 24 5.21 -12.41 7.80
C GLU A 24 4.44 -13.65 7.34
N ARG A 25 3.10 -13.67 7.49
CA ARG A 25 2.24 -14.77 7.01
C ARG A 25 2.11 -14.84 5.49
N VAL A 26 2.12 -13.71 4.80
CA VAL A 26 2.20 -13.65 3.34
C VAL A 26 3.52 -14.27 2.86
N GLY A 27 4.63 -13.95 3.52
CA GLY A 27 5.94 -14.56 3.26
C GLY A 27 5.94 -16.08 3.49
N GLU A 28 5.25 -16.55 4.52
CA GLU A 28 5.09 -17.98 4.81
C GLU A 28 4.25 -18.70 3.76
N LEU A 29 3.09 -18.15 3.37
CA LEU A 29 2.23 -18.69 2.31
C LEU A 29 3.01 -18.88 1.01
N PHE A 30 3.86 -17.91 0.66
CA PHE A 30 4.73 -17.98 -0.51
C PHE A 30 5.77 -19.09 -0.42
N VAL A 31 6.45 -19.24 0.72
CA VAL A 31 7.44 -20.31 0.93
C VAL A 31 6.78 -21.71 0.88
N ARG A 32 5.52 -21.82 1.31
CA ARG A 32 4.70 -23.03 1.19
C ARG A 32 4.25 -23.31 -0.26
N GLY A 33 4.51 -22.42 -1.21
CA GLY A 33 4.07 -22.55 -2.60
C GLY A 33 2.56 -22.38 -2.78
N GLN A 34 1.89 -21.69 -1.85
CA GLN A 34 0.44 -21.52 -1.80
C GLN A 34 -0.03 -20.13 -2.26
N SER A 35 0.89 -19.22 -2.58
CA SER A 35 0.58 -17.94 -3.21
C SER A 35 0.35 -18.10 -4.72
N ALA A 36 -0.55 -17.29 -5.28
CA ALA A 36 -0.68 -17.13 -6.72
C ALA A 36 0.49 -16.30 -7.30
N GLY A 37 1.05 -16.78 -8.40
CA GLY A 37 2.18 -16.14 -9.07
C GLY A 37 3.53 -16.38 -8.37
N SER A 38 4.59 -15.86 -8.98
CA SER A 38 5.98 -16.07 -8.57
C SER A 38 6.65 -14.83 -7.97
N MET A 39 5.98 -13.68 -7.98
CA MET A 39 6.51 -12.43 -7.45
C MET A 39 5.66 -11.94 -6.28
N LEU A 40 6.34 -11.78 -5.14
CA LEU A 40 5.76 -11.31 -3.89
C LEU A 40 6.63 -10.18 -3.31
N HIS A 41 6.01 -9.05 -2.97
CA HIS A 41 6.70 -7.87 -2.49
C HIS A 41 6.23 -7.52 -1.08
N LEU A 42 7.08 -7.77 -0.08
CA LEU A 42 6.74 -7.57 1.32
C LEU A 42 6.94 -6.13 1.81
N SER A 43 6.00 -5.55 2.53
CA SER A 43 6.12 -4.19 3.12
C SER A 43 6.83 -4.13 4.48
N ILE A 44 7.56 -5.18 4.86
CA ILE A 44 8.25 -5.26 6.16
C ILE A 44 9.34 -4.18 6.28
N GLY A 45 9.21 -3.37 7.34
CA GLY A 45 10.05 -2.19 7.61
C GLY A 45 9.44 -0.87 7.12
N GLU A 46 8.27 -0.92 6.47
CA GLU A 46 7.56 0.24 5.90
C GLU A 46 6.23 0.54 6.65
N GLU A 47 5.97 -0.12 7.78
CA GLU A 47 4.65 -0.16 8.45
C GLU A 47 4.15 1.22 8.88
N SER A 48 5.04 2.09 9.35
CA SER A 48 4.70 3.43 9.82
C SER A 48 4.14 4.32 8.72
N SER A 49 4.56 4.13 7.47
CA SER A 49 4.02 4.88 6.32
C SER A 49 2.54 4.58 6.10
N ALA A 50 2.15 3.30 6.22
CA ALA A 50 0.77 2.88 6.12
C ALA A 50 -0.04 3.30 7.35
N ALA A 51 0.42 2.96 8.55
CA ALA A 51 -0.30 3.22 9.79
C ALA A 51 -0.49 4.72 10.06
N GLY A 52 0.58 5.51 9.96
CA GLY A 52 0.55 6.94 10.26
C GLY A 52 -0.32 7.74 9.28
N VAL A 53 -0.21 7.47 7.98
CA VAL A 53 -1.00 8.18 6.96
C VAL A 53 -2.48 7.76 7.01
N CYS A 54 -2.76 6.46 7.14
CA CYS A 54 -4.13 5.96 7.08
C CYS A 54 -4.96 6.30 8.31
N ASP A 55 -4.34 6.47 9.50
CA ASP A 55 -5.05 6.83 10.74
C ASP A 55 -5.83 8.14 10.63
N VAL A 56 -5.34 9.08 9.82
CA VAL A 56 -5.92 10.42 9.67
C VAL A 56 -6.79 10.57 8.42
N MET A 57 -6.97 9.50 7.65
CA MET A 57 -7.88 9.45 6.51
C MET A 57 -9.33 9.25 6.96
N LYS A 58 -10.26 9.95 6.32
CA LYS A 58 -11.70 9.77 6.53
C LYS A 58 -12.25 8.59 5.71
N PRO A 59 -13.44 8.04 6.04
CA PRO A 59 -14.04 6.95 5.27
C PRO A 59 -14.27 7.26 3.78
N GLN A 60 -14.58 8.52 3.44
CA GLN A 60 -14.81 8.95 2.07
C GLN A 60 -13.53 9.25 1.26
N ASP A 61 -12.36 9.25 1.89
CA ASP A 61 -11.10 9.49 1.19
C ASP A 61 -10.73 8.27 0.34
N THR A 62 -10.21 8.54 -0.85
CA THR A 62 -9.82 7.52 -1.82
C THR A 62 -8.31 7.39 -1.92
N PHE A 63 -7.82 6.26 -2.41
CA PHE A 63 -6.38 6.05 -2.54
C PHE A 63 -6.01 5.01 -3.60
N THR A 64 -4.77 5.09 -4.07
CA THR A 64 -4.15 4.02 -4.88
C THR A 64 -2.90 3.52 -4.17
N THR A 65 -2.59 2.25 -4.36
CA THR A 65 -1.36 1.64 -3.86
C THR A 65 -0.45 1.19 -5.01
N HIS A 66 0.84 1.06 -4.70
CA HIS A 66 1.79 0.35 -5.55
C HIS A 66 1.75 -1.17 -5.25
N HIS A 67 2.57 -1.95 -5.96
CA HIS A 67 2.70 -3.41 -5.81
C HIS A 67 3.05 -3.93 -4.38
N ARG A 68 3.37 -3.05 -3.43
CA ARG A 68 3.71 -3.37 -2.03
C ARG A 68 2.69 -2.70 -1.09
N GLY A 69 1.43 -2.74 -1.51
CA GLY A 69 0.32 -2.00 -0.91
C GLY A 69 -0.42 -2.72 0.21
N HIS A 70 -0.03 -3.94 0.60
CA HIS A 70 -0.83 -4.73 1.55
C HIS A 70 -1.01 -4.01 2.89
N GLY A 71 0.08 -3.48 3.46
CA GLY A 71 0.02 -2.74 4.71
C GLY A 71 -0.93 -1.54 4.65
N ILE A 72 -0.95 -0.81 3.54
CA ILE A 72 -1.84 0.34 3.32
C ILE A 72 -3.29 -0.13 3.25
N PHE A 73 -3.59 -1.19 2.51
CA PHE A 73 -4.96 -1.68 2.39
C PHE A 73 -5.48 -2.25 3.71
N LEU A 74 -4.64 -2.96 4.46
CA LEU A 74 -4.96 -3.45 5.80
C LEU A 74 -5.22 -2.30 6.78
N ALA A 75 -4.40 -1.24 6.75
CA ALA A 75 -4.61 -0.04 7.57
C ALA A 75 -5.90 0.71 7.21
N ARG A 76 -6.40 0.55 5.98
CA ARG A 76 -7.70 1.05 5.50
C ARG A 76 -8.88 0.12 5.79
N GLY A 77 -8.67 -0.91 6.62
CA GLY A 77 -9.74 -1.77 7.12
C GLY A 77 -10.09 -2.94 6.23
N ALA A 78 -9.20 -3.32 5.30
CA ALA A 78 -9.37 -4.56 4.56
C ALA A 78 -9.39 -5.79 5.49
N ASP A 79 -10.23 -6.78 5.15
CA ASP A 79 -10.29 -8.06 5.82
C ASP A 79 -9.05 -8.89 5.45
N PRO A 80 -8.16 -9.20 6.41
CA PRO A 80 -6.93 -9.91 6.11
C PRO A 80 -7.18 -11.34 5.60
N LYS A 81 -8.32 -11.97 5.91
CA LYS A 81 -8.69 -13.28 5.34
C LYS A 81 -8.92 -13.20 3.84
N ARG A 82 -9.68 -12.20 3.39
CA ARG A 82 -9.92 -11.96 1.96
C ARG A 82 -8.65 -11.52 1.24
N MET A 83 -7.79 -10.75 1.90
CA MET A 83 -6.47 -10.39 1.33
C MET A 83 -5.59 -11.63 1.15
N MET A 84 -5.46 -12.48 2.18
CA MET A 84 -4.66 -13.71 2.09
C MET A 84 -5.23 -14.68 1.04
N ALA A 85 -6.55 -14.79 0.94
CA ALA A 85 -7.22 -15.55 -0.11
C ALA A 85 -6.93 -14.99 -1.52
N GLU A 86 -6.93 -13.67 -1.70
CA GLU A 86 -6.57 -13.04 -2.98
C GLU A 86 -5.11 -13.34 -3.34
N ILE A 87 -4.18 -13.21 -2.38
CA ILE A 87 -2.76 -13.56 -2.56
C ILE A 87 -2.61 -15.04 -2.91
N GLY A 88 -3.46 -15.91 -2.36
CA GLY A 88 -3.52 -17.34 -2.70
C GLY A 88 -4.24 -17.67 -4.02
N GLY A 89 -4.72 -16.69 -4.77
CA GLY A 89 -5.46 -16.90 -6.02
C GLY A 89 -6.81 -17.58 -5.83
N LYS A 90 -7.49 -17.30 -4.72
CA LYS A 90 -8.74 -17.96 -4.33
C LYS A 90 -9.95 -17.10 -4.69
N GLU A 91 -11.08 -17.76 -4.98
CA GLU A 91 -12.33 -17.10 -5.39
C GLU A 91 -12.90 -16.17 -4.31
N THR A 92 -12.62 -16.47 -3.04
CA THR A 92 -13.01 -15.68 -1.87
C THR A 92 -12.17 -14.43 -1.64
N GLY A 93 -11.14 -14.22 -2.47
CA GLY A 93 -10.35 -13.00 -2.49
C GLY A 93 -11.16 -11.75 -2.87
N TYR A 94 -10.57 -10.58 -2.67
CA TYR A 94 -11.19 -9.30 -3.02
C TYR A 94 -11.52 -9.16 -4.51
N CYS A 95 -10.68 -9.74 -5.37
CA CYS A 95 -10.77 -9.68 -6.83
C CYS A 95 -10.93 -11.08 -7.42
N HIS A 96 -11.53 -12.01 -6.65
CA HIS A 96 -11.78 -13.39 -7.03
C HIS A 96 -10.52 -14.18 -7.45
N GLY A 97 -9.37 -13.83 -6.87
CA GLY A 97 -8.09 -14.51 -7.13
C GLY A 97 -7.42 -14.10 -8.43
N LYS A 98 -7.93 -13.06 -9.12
CA LYS A 98 -7.40 -12.54 -10.39
C LYS A 98 -6.29 -11.52 -10.17
N GLY A 99 -6.38 -10.73 -9.10
CA GLY A 99 -5.43 -9.66 -8.81
C GLY A 99 -4.15 -10.17 -8.18
N GLY A 100 -4.24 -11.23 -7.38
CA GLY A 100 -3.10 -11.77 -6.66
C GLY A 100 -2.45 -10.74 -5.75
N SER A 101 -1.17 -10.91 -5.45
CA SER A 101 -0.48 -10.03 -4.50
C SER A 101 -0.39 -8.56 -4.90
N MET A 102 -0.21 -8.25 -6.20
CA MET A 102 0.10 -6.89 -6.64
C MET A 102 -1.12 -6.04 -7.03
N HIS A 103 -2.32 -6.63 -7.11
CA HIS A 103 -3.52 -5.98 -7.63
C HIS A 103 -4.76 -6.12 -6.73
N ILE A 104 -4.58 -6.36 -5.43
CA ILE A 104 -5.69 -6.38 -4.47
C ILE A 104 -6.30 -4.98 -4.35
N ALA A 105 -7.60 -4.83 -4.57
CA ALA A 105 -8.31 -3.57 -4.40
C ALA A 105 -9.81 -3.78 -4.09
N ASP A 106 -10.41 -2.83 -3.40
CA ASP A 106 -11.86 -2.72 -3.22
C ASP A 106 -12.28 -1.25 -3.18
N MET A 107 -13.07 -0.82 -4.17
CA MET A 107 -13.57 0.56 -4.24
C MET A 107 -14.49 0.92 -3.08
N ALA A 108 -15.16 -0.05 -2.44
CA ALA A 108 -16.01 0.21 -1.28
C ALA A 108 -15.20 0.69 -0.06
N LEU A 109 -13.89 0.39 -0.02
CA LEU A 109 -12.95 0.88 0.99
C LEU A 109 -12.18 2.12 0.51
N GLY A 110 -12.55 2.70 -0.65
CA GLY A 110 -11.87 3.84 -1.26
C GLY A 110 -10.61 3.48 -2.07
N HIS A 111 -10.31 2.19 -2.26
CA HIS A 111 -9.13 1.75 -3.00
C HIS A 111 -9.40 1.79 -4.51
N LEU A 112 -8.86 2.80 -5.21
CA LEU A 112 -9.06 3.03 -6.65
C LEU A 112 -8.23 2.13 -7.57
N GLY A 113 -7.32 1.35 -7.00
CA GLY A 113 -6.60 0.29 -7.70
C GLY A 113 -5.16 0.13 -7.22
N ALA A 114 -4.68 -1.11 -7.21
CA ALA A 114 -3.30 -1.44 -6.89
C ALA A 114 -2.54 -1.70 -8.21
N ASN A 115 -1.38 -1.06 -8.36
CA ASN A 115 -0.70 -0.98 -9.64
C ASN A 115 0.73 -1.53 -9.57
N ALA A 116 1.02 -2.52 -10.42
CA ALA A 116 2.37 -3.04 -10.63
C ALA A 116 3.23 -2.13 -11.52
N ILE A 117 2.60 -1.33 -12.38
CA ILE A 117 3.29 -0.31 -13.17
C ILE A 117 3.76 0.82 -12.24
N VAL A 118 5.06 1.10 -12.27
CA VAL A 118 5.67 2.16 -11.45
C VAL A 118 5.01 3.50 -11.78
N GLY A 119 4.37 4.10 -10.78
CA GLY A 119 3.63 5.36 -10.93
C GLY A 119 2.24 5.25 -11.57
N GLY A 120 1.79 4.05 -11.95
CA GLY A 120 0.53 3.86 -12.69
C GLY A 120 -0.74 4.33 -11.97
N GLY A 121 -0.75 4.30 -10.62
CA GLY A 121 -1.88 4.78 -9.83
C GLY A 121 -1.93 6.31 -9.65
N ILE A 122 -0.84 7.02 -9.92
CA ILE A 122 -0.71 8.46 -9.61
C ILE A 122 -1.74 9.32 -10.39
N PRO A 123 -1.98 9.13 -11.69
CA PRO A 123 -2.99 9.93 -12.41
C PRO A 123 -4.42 9.70 -11.91
N ALA A 124 -4.72 8.48 -11.44
CA ALA A 124 -6.07 8.14 -11.00
C ALA A 124 -6.49 8.99 -9.79
N VAL A 125 -5.57 9.30 -8.87
CA VAL A 125 -5.88 10.15 -7.72
C VAL A 125 -6.07 11.61 -8.10
N VAL A 126 -5.42 12.08 -9.18
CA VAL A 126 -5.67 13.42 -9.73
C VAL A 126 -7.09 13.51 -10.30
N GLY A 127 -7.52 12.48 -11.05
CA GLY A 127 -8.89 12.38 -11.55
C GLY A 127 -9.92 12.30 -10.42
N ALA A 128 -9.65 11.52 -9.38
CA ALA A 128 -10.50 11.45 -8.19
C ALA A 128 -10.56 12.78 -7.44
N GLY A 129 -9.43 13.47 -7.25
CA GLY A 129 -9.39 14.81 -6.65
C GLY A 129 -10.18 15.84 -7.46
N LEU A 130 -10.10 15.79 -8.79
CA LEU A 130 -10.92 16.62 -9.67
C LEU A 130 -12.42 16.34 -9.49
N SER A 131 -12.81 15.07 -9.38
CA SER A 131 -14.18 14.66 -9.10
C SER A 131 -14.65 15.20 -7.75
N SER A 132 -13.88 14.99 -6.68
CA SER A 132 -14.20 15.48 -5.32
C SER A 132 -14.40 17.00 -5.31
N LYS A 133 -13.52 17.75 -5.99
CA LYS A 133 -13.64 19.20 -6.12
C LYS A 133 -14.90 19.60 -6.89
N TYR A 134 -15.14 18.99 -8.05
CA TYR A 134 -16.28 19.31 -8.91
C TYR A 134 -17.62 19.02 -8.23
N LEU A 135 -17.70 17.89 -7.52
CA LEU A 135 -18.88 17.44 -6.78
C LEU A 135 -18.99 18.07 -5.38
N LYS A 136 -18.05 18.95 -5.00
CA LYS A 136 -17.99 19.62 -3.68
C LYS A 136 -18.01 18.63 -2.51
N GLN A 137 -17.29 17.53 -2.66
CA GLN A 137 -17.16 16.49 -1.63
C GLN A 137 -16.02 16.84 -0.68
N ASP A 138 -16.26 16.62 0.62
CA ASP A 138 -15.22 16.69 1.64
C ASP A 138 -14.37 15.40 1.61
N ALA A 139 -13.59 15.21 0.54
CA ALA A 139 -12.75 14.03 0.32
C ALA A 139 -11.40 14.40 -0.30
N VAL A 140 -10.34 13.70 0.13
CA VAL A 140 -9.00 13.75 -0.45
C VAL A 140 -8.70 12.44 -1.16
N SER A 141 -7.94 12.49 -2.26
CA SER A 141 -7.40 11.28 -2.90
C SER A 141 -5.88 11.19 -2.73
N ILE A 142 -5.40 10.01 -2.32
CA ILE A 142 -3.99 9.80 -1.94
C ILE A 142 -3.31 8.77 -2.84
N ALA A 143 -2.20 9.15 -3.47
CA ALA A 143 -1.36 8.20 -4.20
C ALA A 143 -0.19 7.75 -3.33
N PHE A 144 -0.16 6.46 -2.97
CA PHE A 144 1.02 5.84 -2.39
C PHE A 144 1.93 5.27 -3.49
N PHE A 145 3.21 5.60 -3.45
CA PHE A 145 4.24 5.10 -4.38
C PHE A 145 5.61 5.02 -3.70
N GLY A 146 6.55 4.26 -4.27
CA GLY A 146 7.92 4.19 -3.75
C GLY A 146 8.86 5.23 -4.37
N ASP A 147 10.04 5.41 -3.78
CA ASP A 147 11.10 6.33 -4.24
C ASP A 147 11.51 6.10 -5.71
N GLY A 148 11.47 4.86 -6.20
CA GLY A 148 11.69 4.56 -7.62
C GLY A 148 10.71 5.26 -8.58
N ALA A 149 9.50 5.58 -8.13
CA ALA A 149 8.51 6.31 -8.93
C ALA A 149 8.80 7.81 -9.02
N MET A 150 9.73 8.35 -8.22
CA MET A 150 10.20 9.74 -8.35
C MET A 150 10.90 10.02 -9.69
N GLN A 151 11.24 8.99 -10.46
CA GLN A 151 11.82 9.13 -11.80
C GLN A 151 10.78 9.09 -12.92
N GLN A 152 9.49 8.93 -12.60
CA GLN A 152 8.44 8.87 -13.62
C GLN A 152 7.94 10.27 -13.97
N GLY A 153 7.94 10.60 -15.27
CA GLY A 153 7.40 11.89 -15.76
C GLY A 153 5.95 12.13 -15.33
N ILE A 154 5.15 11.06 -15.27
CA ILE A 154 3.74 11.10 -14.87
C ILE A 154 3.52 11.67 -13.47
N LEU A 155 4.48 11.50 -12.54
CA LEU A 155 4.38 12.09 -11.21
C LEU A 155 4.42 13.61 -11.27
N TYR A 156 5.34 14.16 -12.06
CA TYR A 156 5.53 15.61 -12.18
C TYR A 156 4.38 16.27 -12.95
N GLU A 157 3.88 15.62 -14.00
CA GLU A 157 2.65 16.03 -14.69
C GLU A 157 1.46 16.07 -13.72
N SER A 158 1.33 15.03 -12.90
CA SER A 158 0.25 14.92 -11.90
C SER A 158 0.35 15.98 -10.80
N MET A 159 1.55 16.25 -10.27
CA MET A 159 1.81 17.33 -9.31
C MET A 159 1.41 18.68 -9.89
N ASN A 160 1.87 18.98 -11.11
CA ASN A 160 1.55 20.23 -11.79
C ASN A 160 0.03 20.41 -11.95
N MET A 161 -0.69 19.38 -12.41
CA MET A 161 -2.14 19.44 -12.57
C MET A 161 -2.88 19.61 -11.24
N ALA A 162 -2.48 18.86 -10.21
CA ALA A 162 -3.08 18.99 -8.88
C ALA A 162 -2.93 20.42 -8.34
N ALA A 163 -1.75 21.02 -8.48
CA ALA A 163 -1.46 22.38 -8.05
C ALA A 163 -2.25 23.41 -8.86
N LEU A 164 -2.14 23.34 -10.19
CA LEU A 164 -2.78 24.26 -11.13
C LEU A 164 -4.29 24.36 -10.89
N TRP A 165 -4.91 23.23 -10.55
CA TRP A 165 -6.35 23.15 -10.32
C TRP A 165 -6.73 23.14 -8.86
N SER A 166 -5.80 23.34 -7.92
CA SER A 166 -6.05 23.37 -6.47
C SER A 166 -6.91 22.17 -6.02
N LEU A 167 -6.44 20.96 -6.35
CA LEU A 167 -7.17 19.71 -6.11
C LEU A 167 -6.88 19.14 -4.71
N PRO A 168 -7.86 18.43 -4.10
CA PRO A 168 -7.67 17.71 -2.84
C PRO A 168 -6.91 16.40 -3.06
N VAL A 169 -5.61 16.51 -3.30
CA VAL A 169 -4.71 15.38 -3.60
C VAL A 169 -3.48 15.40 -2.70
N LEU A 170 -3.09 14.22 -2.23
CA LEU A 170 -1.82 14.01 -1.52
C LEU A 170 -0.99 12.93 -2.23
N PHE A 171 0.27 13.24 -2.48
CA PHE A 171 1.27 12.31 -3.02
C PHE A 171 2.14 11.78 -1.88
N VAL A 172 2.08 10.49 -1.58
CA VAL A 172 2.85 9.86 -0.49
C VAL A 172 3.93 8.96 -1.08
N CYS A 173 5.18 9.41 -0.96
CA CYS A 173 6.36 8.62 -1.28
C CYS A 173 6.78 7.79 -0.07
N VAL A 174 6.61 6.48 -0.16
CA VAL A 174 7.21 5.50 0.76
C VAL A 174 8.66 5.31 0.33
N ASN A 175 9.55 6.16 0.86
CA ASN A 175 10.97 6.16 0.51
C ASN A 175 11.70 5.06 1.29
N ASN A 176 11.78 3.87 0.70
CA ASN A 176 12.43 2.71 1.31
C ASN A 176 13.90 2.55 0.91
N GLN A 177 14.49 3.63 0.36
CA GLN A 177 15.87 3.81 -0.09
C GLN A 177 16.23 3.10 -1.41
N TYR A 178 15.35 2.27 -1.99
CA TYR A 178 15.68 1.42 -3.14
C TYR A 178 14.54 1.23 -4.16
N GLY A 179 14.76 1.73 -5.38
CA GLY A 179 14.03 1.33 -6.59
C GLY A 179 14.54 0.00 -7.14
N MET A 180 13.90 -1.11 -6.77
CA MET A 180 14.40 -2.48 -7.02
C MET A 180 15.81 -2.65 -6.46
N GLY A 181 16.84 -2.56 -7.31
CA GLY A 181 18.26 -2.66 -6.96
C GLY A 181 19.04 -1.34 -7.03
N THR A 182 18.39 -0.24 -7.41
CA THR A 182 19.04 1.08 -7.50
C THR A 182 18.80 1.86 -6.22
N ARG A 183 19.88 2.22 -5.51
CA ARG A 183 19.79 3.05 -4.31
C ARG A 183 19.37 4.48 -4.69
N ILE A 184 18.61 5.14 -3.82
CA ILE A 184 18.05 6.48 -4.06
C ILE A 184 19.08 7.53 -4.53
N ASP A 185 20.28 7.55 -3.95
CA ASP A 185 21.36 8.49 -4.29
C ASP A 185 22.08 8.17 -5.61
N GLN A 186 21.82 7.00 -6.18
CA GLN A 186 22.25 6.61 -7.53
C GLN A 186 21.13 6.83 -8.55
N ALA A 187 19.88 6.84 -8.11
CA ALA A 187 18.72 7.14 -8.95
C ALA A 187 18.59 8.65 -9.21
N THR A 188 19.08 9.51 -8.29
CA THR A 188 18.92 10.95 -8.45
C THR A 188 19.90 11.78 -7.62
N ARG A 189 20.16 13.02 -8.06
CA ARG A 189 21.14 13.89 -7.41
C ARG A 189 20.62 14.60 -6.16
N ASN A 190 19.38 15.07 -6.16
CA ASN A 190 18.75 15.72 -5.00
C ASN A 190 17.71 14.79 -4.38
N THR A 191 17.99 14.27 -3.19
CA THR A 191 17.08 13.39 -2.44
C THR A 191 16.07 14.15 -1.58
N ALA A 192 16.12 15.49 -1.53
CA ALA A 192 15.09 16.33 -0.94
C ALA A 192 13.85 16.37 -1.87
N PHE A 193 13.05 15.30 -1.82
CA PHE A 193 11.91 15.13 -2.72
C PHE A 193 10.78 16.14 -2.50
N ASP A 194 10.62 16.64 -1.28
CA ASP A 194 9.68 17.70 -0.95
C ASP A 194 9.99 19.01 -1.69
N GLU A 195 11.26 19.35 -1.90
CA GLU A 195 11.66 20.53 -2.67
C GLU A 195 11.18 20.45 -4.12
N ARG A 196 11.18 19.26 -4.71
CA ARG A 196 10.65 19.05 -6.07
C ARG A 196 9.16 19.29 -6.12
N ALA A 197 8.41 18.80 -5.13
CA ALA A 197 6.98 19.04 -5.03
C ALA A 197 6.66 20.53 -4.83
N ARG A 198 7.43 21.22 -3.97
CA ARG A 198 7.28 22.67 -3.75
C ARG A 198 7.53 23.49 -5.03
N ALA A 199 8.42 23.05 -5.91
CA ALA A 199 8.63 23.71 -7.20
C ALA A 199 7.38 23.72 -8.11
N PHE A 200 6.44 22.78 -7.91
CA PHE A 200 5.14 22.77 -8.59
C PHE A 200 4.04 23.50 -7.80
N GLY A 201 4.34 24.06 -6.62
CA GLY A 201 3.37 24.77 -5.78
C GLY A 201 2.61 23.89 -4.79
N LEU A 202 3.10 22.67 -4.50
CA LEU A 202 2.53 21.81 -3.46
C LEU A 202 3.09 22.16 -2.08
N ASN A 203 2.31 21.87 -1.04
CA ASN A 203 2.88 21.70 0.30
C ASN A 203 3.76 20.44 0.30
N GLY A 204 4.95 20.49 0.90
CA GLY A 204 5.90 19.38 0.88
C GLY A 204 6.54 19.14 2.24
N ALA A 205 6.64 17.88 2.66
CA ALA A 205 7.40 17.45 3.83
C ALA A 205 8.16 16.14 3.61
N VAL A 206 9.25 16.00 4.36
CA VAL A 206 9.99 14.75 4.56
C VAL A 206 9.91 14.42 6.04
N VAL A 207 9.63 13.17 6.37
CA VAL A 207 9.55 12.70 7.76
C VAL A 207 10.33 11.41 7.92
N ASN A 208 11.02 11.27 9.05
CA ASN A 208 11.65 10.02 9.44
C ASN A 208 10.56 9.03 9.86
N GLY A 209 10.42 7.92 9.12
CA GLY A 209 9.42 6.90 9.39
C GLY A 209 9.67 6.05 10.62
N LEU A 210 10.76 6.27 11.37
CA LEU A 210 11.02 5.55 12.63
C LEU A 210 9.95 5.83 13.70
N ASP A 211 9.52 7.09 13.84
CA ASP A 211 8.45 7.47 14.75
C ASP A 211 7.13 7.63 13.97
N VAL A 212 6.16 6.75 14.24
CA VAL A 212 4.87 6.76 13.56
C VAL A 212 4.02 7.98 13.92
N GLU A 213 4.22 8.59 15.09
CA GLU A 213 3.49 9.81 15.46
C GLU A 213 3.92 11.00 14.60
N ASP A 214 5.21 11.10 14.26
CA ASP A 214 5.71 12.13 13.34
C ASP A 214 5.11 11.96 11.93
N VAL A 215 5.02 10.71 11.44
CA VAL A 215 4.38 10.39 10.15
C VAL A 215 2.92 10.82 10.16
N ARG A 216 2.21 10.49 11.24
CA ARG A 216 0.80 10.80 11.43
C ARG A 216 0.55 12.31 11.47
N ASP A 217 1.37 13.06 12.19
CA ASP A 217 1.21 14.52 12.31
C ASP A 217 1.50 15.24 11.01
N ALA A 218 2.55 14.83 10.27
CA ALA A 218 2.83 15.35 8.94
C ALA A 218 1.70 15.02 7.96
N ALA A 219 1.19 13.78 7.99
CA ALA A 219 0.07 13.36 7.16
C ALA A 219 -1.21 14.16 7.47
N ARG A 220 -1.52 14.38 8.76
CA ARG A 220 -2.70 15.15 9.18
C ARG A 220 -2.69 16.56 8.60
N TRP A 221 -1.58 17.27 8.80
CA TRP A 221 -1.40 18.62 8.26
C TRP A 221 -1.57 18.65 6.73
N LEU A 222 -0.92 17.74 6.01
CA LEU A 222 -1.00 17.70 4.56
C LEU A 222 -2.38 17.31 4.03
N ILE A 223 -3.08 16.38 4.68
CA ILE A 223 -4.44 15.99 4.31
C ILE A 223 -5.41 17.15 4.56
N ASP A 224 -5.30 17.84 5.69
CA ASP A 224 -6.15 18.98 6.02
C ASP A 224 -5.94 20.14 5.02
N GLU A 225 -4.70 20.44 4.66
CA GLU A 225 -4.39 21.46 3.64
C GLU A 225 -4.84 21.02 2.24
N ALA A 226 -4.65 19.76 1.86
CA ALA A 226 -5.14 19.22 0.59
C ALA A 226 -6.65 19.36 0.48
N ARG A 227 -7.38 19.02 1.54
CA ARG A 227 -8.83 19.19 1.66
C ARG A 227 -9.25 20.66 1.51
N ALA A 228 -8.43 21.60 1.96
CA ALA A 228 -8.60 23.03 1.75
C ALA A 228 -8.18 23.54 0.35
N GLY A 229 -7.83 22.64 -0.57
CA GLY A 229 -7.47 22.95 -1.95
C GLY A 229 -5.97 23.20 -2.18
N LYS A 230 -5.11 22.90 -1.20
CA LYS A 230 -3.65 23.02 -1.32
C LYS A 230 -3.01 21.63 -1.36
N PRO A 231 -2.82 21.04 -2.55
CA PRO A 231 -2.31 19.67 -2.67
C PRO A 231 -0.95 19.50 -1.99
N GLY A 232 -0.69 18.29 -1.53
CA GLY A 232 0.47 17.97 -0.70
C GLY A 232 1.36 16.87 -1.25
N PHE A 233 2.59 16.83 -0.76
CA PHE A 233 3.54 15.75 -0.95
C PHE A 233 4.18 15.39 0.41
N LEU A 234 4.21 14.09 0.71
CA LEU A 234 4.87 13.54 1.90
C LEU A 234 5.87 12.48 1.47
N SER A 235 7.14 12.64 1.84
CA SER A 235 8.13 11.56 1.77
C SER A 235 8.33 10.97 3.16
N VAL A 236 7.96 9.71 3.33
CA VAL A 236 8.20 8.95 4.56
C VAL A 236 9.45 8.11 4.38
N GLU A 237 10.51 8.44 5.11
CA GLU A 237 11.78 7.72 5.03
C GLU A 237 11.73 6.45 5.88
N VAL A 238 11.72 5.30 5.22
CA VAL A 238 11.70 3.96 5.83
C VAL A 238 12.83 3.11 5.24
N TYR A 239 12.96 1.87 5.68
CA TYR A 239 13.97 0.95 5.14
C TYR A 239 13.34 -0.40 4.77
N ARG A 240 13.54 -0.86 3.53
CA ARG A 240 12.99 -2.14 3.06
C ARG A 240 13.82 -3.31 3.59
N PHE A 241 13.29 -4.08 4.53
CA PHE A 241 14.04 -5.13 5.25
C PHE A 241 14.39 -6.36 4.41
N PHE A 242 13.63 -6.62 3.35
CA PHE A 242 13.89 -7.71 2.41
C PHE A 242 14.30 -7.17 1.03
N GLY A 243 14.74 -8.07 0.15
CA GLY A 243 14.96 -7.74 -1.26
C GLY A 243 13.71 -7.22 -1.96
N HIS A 244 13.84 -6.83 -3.22
CA HIS A 244 12.75 -6.22 -3.96
C HIS A 244 11.50 -7.10 -3.96
N ALA A 245 11.69 -8.38 -4.29
CA ALA A 245 10.72 -9.45 -4.13
C ALA A 245 11.25 -10.49 -3.15
N ARG A 246 10.39 -11.38 -2.64
CA ARG A 246 10.72 -12.35 -1.59
C ARG A 246 11.94 -13.24 -1.89
N MET A 247 12.21 -13.51 -3.17
CA MET A 247 13.33 -14.33 -3.66
C MET A 247 14.60 -13.53 -3.99
N ASP A 248 14.53 -12.19 -3.98
CA ASP A 248 15.69 -11.33 -4.18
C ASP A 248 16.54 -11.31 -2.90
N LYS A 249 17.82 -11.68 -3.06
CA LYS A 249 18.81 -11.73 -1.97
C LYS A 249 19.50 -10.39 -1.70
N SER A 250 19.12 -9.32 -2.41
CA SER A 250 19.69 -7.98 -2.27
C SER A 250 21.21 -7.88 -2.49
N PRO A 251 21.81 -8.51 -3.52
CA PRO A 251 23.28 -8.51 -3.71
C PRO A 251 23.88 -7.11 -3.95
N TYR A 252 23.04 -6.10 -4.17
CA TYR A 252 23.38 -4.69 -4.37
C TYR A 252 23.48 -3.89 -3.06
N ARG A 253 23.25 -4.51 -1.90
CA ARG A 253 23.34 -3.85 -0.57
C ARG A 253 24.55 -4.35 0.20
N ALA A 254 25.22 -3.45 0.90
CA ALA A 254 26.27 -3.83 1.84
C ALA A 254 25.67 -4.40 3.12
N GLU A 255 26.28 -5.43 3.70
CA GLU A 255 25.81 -6.05 4.96
C GLU A 255 25.70 -5.03 6.10
N ALA A 256 26.68 -4.13 6.23
CA ALA A 256 26.66 -3.06 7.22
C ALA A 256 25.47 -2.11 7.04
N GLU A 257 25.09 -1.80 5.79
CA GLU A 257 23.91 -0.97 5.50
C GLU A 257 22.63 -1.69 5.92
N GLU A 258 22.50 -2.98 5.64
CA GLU A 258 21.32 -3.75 6.08
C GLU A 258 21.21 -3.82 7.60
N LEU A 259 22.34 -3.97 8.29
CA LEU A 259 22.38 -4.07 9.75
C LEU A 259 21.97 -2.75 10.41
N GLU A 260 22.43 -1.60 9.89
CA GLU A 260 21.98 -0.28 10.34
C GLU A 260 20.52 0.02 9.94
N GLY A 261 20.12 -0.36 8.73
CA GLY A 261 18.75 -0.17 8.25
C GLY A 261 17.72 -0.92 9.08
N ARG A 262 18.05 -2.14 9.53
CA ARG A 262 17.19 -2.96 10.41
C ARG A 262 17.01 -2.37 11.82
N LYS A 263 17.91 -1.51 12.27
CA LYS A 263 17.72 -0.77 13.54
C LYS A 263 16.62 0.28 13.44
N LYS A 264 16.22 0.67 12.22
CA LYS A 264 15.13 1.61 11.97
C LYS A 264 13.76 0.90 11.91
N ASP A 265 13.49 -0.01 12.84
CA ASP A 265 12.21 -0.74 12.91
C ASP A 265 11.16 0.09 13.66
N PRO A 266 10.12 0.61 12.97
CA PRO A 266 9.11 1.46 13.62
C PRO A 266 8.23 0.69 14.61
N VAL A 267 8.06 -0.63 14.45
CA VAL A 267 7.28 -1.46 15.37
C VAL A 267 8.01 -1.57 16.71
N LEU A 268 9.31 -1.86 16.67
CA LEU A 268 10.13 -1.96 17.88
C LEU A 268 10.28 -0.60 18.57
N PHE A 269 10.45 0.47 17.79
CA PHE A 269 10.54 1.82 18.32
C PHE A 269 9.25 2.24 19.04
N ALA A 270 8.08 2.01 18.43
CA ALA A 270 6.79 2.31 19.07
C ALA A 270 6.57 1.47 20.33
N ARG A 271 6.94 0.19 20.33
CA ARG A 271 6.86 -0.67 21.52
C ARG A 271 7.70 -0.13 22.67
N ALA A 272 8.95 0.22 22.41
CA ALA A 272 9.84 0.81 23.41
C ALA A 272 9.27 2.12 23.97
N LYS A 273 8.79 3.00 23.09
CA LYS A 273 8.18 4.29 23.48
C LYS A 273 6.93 4.10 24.34
N LEU A 274 6.09 3.09 24.07
CA LEU A 274 4.92 2.75 24.89
C LEU A 274 5.30 2.29 26.31
N LEU A 275 6.36 1.49 26.43
CA LEU A 275 6.88 1.01 27.71
C LEU A 275 7.54 2.14 28.52
N ASP A 276 8.43 2.90 27.88
CA ASP A 276 9.19 3.99 28.53
C ASP A 276 8.27 5.13 29.01
N SER A 277 7.17 5.37 28.30
CA SER A 277 6.16 6.36 28.69
C SER A 277 5.15 5.84 29.71
N GLY A 278 5.13 4.53 29.99
CA GLY A 278 4.15 3.89 30.87
C GLY A 278 2.72 3.93 30.32
N LEU A 279 2.54 4.16 29.01
CA LEU A 279 1.24 4.12 28.34
C LEU A 279 0.69 2.69 28.26
N GLU A 280 1.58 1.71 28.12
CA GLU A 280 1.23 0.29 28.12
C GLU A 280 2.23 -0.52 28.95
N SER A 281 1.78 -1.67 29.45
CA SER A 281 2.65 -2.63 30.13
C SER A 281 3.18 -3.68 29.15
N GLU A 282 4.34 -4.29 29.46
CA GLU A 282 4.90 -5.38 28.66
C GLU A 282 3.91 -6.54 28.52
N ALA A 283 3.21 -6.91 29.61
CA ALA A 283 2.19 -7.95 29.59
C ALA A 283 1.00 -7.64 28.66
N ALA A 284 0.61 -6.36 28.56
CA ALA A 284 -0.47 -5.92 27.67
C ALA A 284 -0.04 -5.97 26.20
N LEU A 285 1.17 -5.48 25.88
CA LEU A 285 1.72 -5.53 24.53
C LEU A 285 1.97 -6.97 24.07
N ASP A 286 2.43 -7.85 24.96
CA ASP A 286 2.57 -9.28 24.67
C ASP A 286 1.22 -9.97 24.42
N ALA A 287 0.18 -9.60 25.17
CA ALA A 287 -1.17 -10.12 24.93
C ALA A 287 -1.71 -9.67 23.58
N LEU A 288 -1.51 -8.39 23.23
CA LEU A 288 -1.87 -7.83 21.93
C LEU A 288 -1.14 -8.53 20.78
N ASP A 289 0.17 -8.73 20.90
CA ASP A 289 0.96 -9.41 19.87
C ASP A 289 0.49 -10.86 19.65
N ARG A 290 0.10 -11.56 20.72
CA ARG A 290 -0.49 -12.92 20.62
C ARG A 290 -1.87 -12.92 19.96
N GLU A 291 -2.72 -11.95 20.28
CA GLU A 291 -4.04 -11.79 19.65
C GLU A 291 -3.88 -11.57 18.14
N ILE A 292 -2.98 -10.67 17.75
CA ILE A 292 -2.69 -10.37 16.33
C ILE A 292 -2.08 -11.58 15.63
N ALA A 293 -1.17 -12.31 16.28
CA ALA A 293 -0.62 -13.54 15.72
C ALA A 293 -1.72 -14.56 15.42
N ALA A 294 -2.63 -14.79 16.38
CA ALA A 294 -3.76 -15.69 16.19
C ALA A 294 -4.73 -15.22 15.09
N GLU A 295 -4.99 -13.91 15.00
CA GLU A 295 -5.77 -13.33 13.90
C GLU A 295 -5.16 -13.67 12.54
N MET A 296 -3.85 -13.46 12.39
CA MET A 296 -3.13 -13.63 11.12
C MET A 296 -2.89 -15.09 10.77
N ASP A 297 -2.67 -15.96 11.75
CA ASP A 297 -2.58 -17.42 11.54
C ASP A 297 -3.86 -17.95 10.89
N ALA A 298 -5.02 -17.51 11.38
CA ALA A 298 -6.32 -17.89 10.84
C ALA A 298 -6.54 -17.43 9.38
N THR A 299 -5.76 -16.46 8.88
CA THR A 299 -5.86 -16.01 7.47
C THR A 299 -5.22 -17.00 6.51
N ILE A 300 -4.12 -17.67 6.92
CA ILE A 300 -3.49 -18.72 6.12
C ILE A 300 -4.45 -19.89 5.99
N ASP A 301 -4.99 -20.37 7.11
CA ASP A 301 -5.91 -21.51 7.11
C ASP A 301 -7.13 -21.22 6.22
N PHE A 302 -7.73 -20.03 6.36
CA PHE A 302 -8.83 -19.60 5.51
C PHE A 302 -8.46 -19.59 4.01
N ALA A 303 -7.28 -19.08 3.65
CA ALA A 303 -6.84 -19.03 2.25
C ALA A 303 -6.57 -20.44 1.69
N VAL A 304 -5.95 -21.32 2.47
CA VAL A 304 -5.65 -22.70 2.05
C VAL A 304 -6.93 -23.50 1.83
N GLU A 305 -7.90 -23.39 2.74
CA GLU A 305 -9.20 -24.06 2.68
C GLU A 305 -10.13 -23.47 1.61
N SER A 306 -9.88 -22.22 1.19
CA SER A 306 -10.67 -21.55 0.16
C SER A 306 -10.50 -22.20 -1.22
N ARG A 307 -11.60 -22.19 -1.97
CA ARG A 307 -11.68 -22.78 -3.31
C ARG A 307 -10.91 -21.92 -4.33
N ALA A 308 -10.24 -22.60 -5.27
CA ALA A 308 -9.73 -21.95 -6.46
C ALA A 308 -10.91 -21.55 -7.38
N PRO A 309 -10.81 -20.41 -8.10
CA PRO A 309 -11.84 -20.00 -9.04
C PRO A 309 -11.93 -20.97 -10.22
N ALA A 310 -13.14 -21.16 -10.76
CA ALA A 310 -13.33 -21.96 -11.98
C ALA A 310 -12.62 -21.28 -13.17
N LEU A 311 -12.04 -22.07 -14.09
CA LEU A 311 -11.30 -21.52 -15.23
C LEU A 311 -12.14 -20.56 -16.10
N SER A 312 -13.44 -20.83 -16.25
CA SER A 312 -14.37 -19.97 -16.99
C SER A 312 -14.50 -18.56 -16.39
N SER A 313 -14.19 -18.36 -15.10
CA SER A 313 -14.21 -17.04 -14.48
C SER A 313 -13.18 -16.06 -15.08
N MET A 314 -12.21 -16.54 -15.85
CA MET A 314 -11.21 -15.68 -16.49
C MET A 314 -11.80 -14.69 -17.50
N PHE A 315 -13.00 -14.98 -18.04
CA PHE A 315 -13.70 -14.10 -18.98
C PHE A 315 -14.70 -13.17 -18.28
N ARG A 316 -15.01 -13.41 -17.00
CA ARG A 316 -15.81 -12.50 -16.17
C ARG A 316 -15.06 -11.22 -15.88
N ASP A 317 -15.79 -10.12 -15.74
CA ASP A 317 -15.30 -8.79 -15.34
C ASP A 317 -14.40 -8.09 -16.38
N VAL A 318 -14.32 -8.61 -17.61
CA VAL A 318 -13.62 -7.93 -18.73
C VAL A 318 -14.44 -6.75 -19.25
N TYR A 319 -15.77 -6.89 -19.26
CA TYR A 319 -16.71 -5.85 -19.64
C TYR A 319 -17.71 -5.58 -18.51
N ALA A 320 -18.57 -4.58 -18.71
CA ALA A 320 -19.58 -4.19 -17.74
C ALA A 320 -20.59 -5.32 -17.46
N VAL A 321 -21.22 -5.26 -16.28
CA VAL A 321 -22.29 -6.20 -15.90
C VAL A 321 -23.40 -6.14 -16.95
N GLY A 322 -23.75 -7.31 -17.51
CA GLY A 322 -24.78 -7.47 -18.54
C GLY A 322 -24.24 -7.51 -19.97
N GLU A 323 -22.98 -7.14 -20.20
CA GLU A 323 -22.31 -7.34 -21.48
C GLU A 323 -21.85 -8.81 -21.62
N PRO A 324 -21.83 -9.36 -22.85
CA PRO A 324 -21.37 -10.72 -23.08
C PRO A 324 -19.88 -10.86 -22.75
N GLU A 325 -19.51 -11.96 -22.09
CA GLU A 325 -18.11 -12.30 -21.84
C GLU A 325 -17.33 -12.46 -23.16
N PRO A 326 -16.02 -12.12 -23.18
CA PRO A 326 -15.19 -12.36 -24.35
C PRO A 326 -15.21 -13.82 -24.77
N GLU A 327 -15.38 -14.05 -26.06
CA GLU A 327 -15.27 -15.40 -26.62
C GLU A 327 -13.79 -15.77 -26.83
N PRO A 328 -13.36 -17.01 -26.49
CA PRO A 328 -12.04 -17.50 -26.85
C PRO A 328 -11.79 -17.41 -28.36
N VAL A 329 -10.59 -16.96 -28.75
CA VAL A 329 -10.18 -16.87 -30.17
C VAL A 329 -10.38 -18.20 -30.91
N ARG A 330 -10.14 -19.33 -30.22
CA ARG A 330 -10.34 -20.66 -30.79
C ARG A 330 -11.80 -20.93 -31.17
N ALA A 331 -12.75 -20.62 -30.28
CA ALA A 331 -14.17 -20.80 -30.56
C ALA A 331 -14.63 -19.93 -31.74
N ARG A 332 -14.07 -18.71 -31.86
CA ARG A 332 -14.28 -17.86 -33.03
C ARG A 332 -13.71 -18.46 -34.32
N ILE A 333 -12.50 -19.01 -34.28
CA ILE A 333 -11.86 -19.68 -35.43
C ILE A 333 -12.67 -20.90 -35.85
N ASP A 334 -13.04 -21.77 -34.91
CA ASP A 334 -13.80 -22.99 -35.19
C ASP A 334 -15.14 -22.67 -35.87
N ARG A 335 -15.81 -21.59 -35.45
CA ARG A 335 -17.05 -21.11 -36.07
C ARG A 335 -16.86 -20.59 -37.51
N VAL A 336 -15.72 -19.95 -37.80
CA VAL A 336 -15.39 -19.48 -39.16
C VAL A 336 -15.09 -20.67 -40.06
N LEU A 337 -14.25 -21.61 -39.60
CA LEU A 337 -13.90 -22.81 -40.35
C LEU A 337 -15.12 -23.71 -40.60
N ALA A 338 -16.01 -23.86 -39.61
CA ALA A 338 -17.25 -24.62 -39.77
C ALA A 338 -18.27 -23.97 -40.74
N ARG A 339 -18.05 -22.72 -41.15
CA ARG A 339 -18.86 -22.05 -42.19
C ARG A 339 -18.30 -22.19 -43.60
N GLU A 340 -17.08 -22.75 -43.76
CA GLU A 340 -16.48 -23.02 -45.07
C GLU A 340 -16.89 -24.39 -45.65
N ASP A 341 -17.59 -25.23 -44.87
CA ASP A 341 -18.06 -26.57 -45.27
C ASP A 341 -19.54 -26.62 -45.75
N VAL A 342 -20.16 -25.48 -46.11
CA VAL A 342 -21.55 -25.41 -46.63
C VAL A 342 -21.60 -24.87 -48.05
#